data_AF-A0A2N3CDX6-F1
#
_entry.id   AF-A0A2N3CDX6-F1
#
_cell.length_a   1.000
_cell.length_b   1.000
_cell.length_c   1.000
_cell.angle_alpha   90.00
_cell.angle_beta   90.00
_cell.angle_gamma   90.00
#
_symmetry.space_group_name_H-M   'P 1'
#
loop_
_entity.id
_entity.type
_entity.pdbx_description
1 polymer ?
#
loop_
_entity_poly.entity_id
_entity_poly.type
_entity_poly.pdbx_seq_one_letter_code
_entity_poly.pdbx_strand_id
1 'polypeptide(L)'
;MLYSSHRLVSRAGWRWPHFRPDELACRCGGRGCRGAYWHDADFLDALEALRAEMGRPLRINSGHRCAIWNAVVGGVPNSQHRRIAVDIAFGKHDRRAMVDAAERLGFTGIGIARSFLHLDRRETPARWTYPGTEDLS
;
A
#
# COMPACT_ATOMS: atom_id res chain seq x y z
N MET A 1 3.14 -13.89 -2.21
CA MET A 1 4.34 -14.39 -2.92
C MET A 1 5.30 -13.23 -3.21
N LEU A 2 6.58 -13.35 -2.86
CA LEU A 2 7.59 -12.33 -3.16
C LEU A 2 8.26 -12.61 -4.52
N TYR A 3 8.28 -11.62 -5.40
CA TYR A 3 9.05 -11.58 -6.63
C TYR A 3 10.32 -10.75 -6.43
N SER A 4 11.46 -11.25 -6.93
CA SER A 4 12.73 -10.52 -6.85
C SER A 4 12.76 -9.25 -7.71
N SER A 5 11.86 -9.17 -8.70
CA SER A 5 11.60 -7.98 -9.51
C SER A 5 10.15 -7.99 -10.00
N HIS A 6 9.49 -6.83 -9.98
CA HIS A 6 8.16 -6.64 -10.57
C HIS A 6 8.09 -6.98 -12.07
N ARG A 7 9.23 -6.98 -12.76
CA ARG A 7 9.34 -7.34 -14.18
C ARG A 7 9.09 -8.83 -14.45
N LEU A 8 9.19 -9.66 -13.41
CA LEU A 8 8.94 -11.10 -13.50
C LEU A 8 7.45 -11.45 -13.35
N VAL A 9 6.61 -10.46 -13.04
CA VAL A 9 5.17 -10.66 -12.90
C VAL A 9 4.55 -10.71 -14.29
N SER A 10 3.93 -11.84 -14.64
CA SER A 10 3.16 -11.94 -15.87
C SER A 10 1.99 -10.95 -15.82
N ARG A 11 1.83 -10.21 -16.91
CA ARG A 11 0.67 -9.32 -17.12
C ARG A 11 -0.50 -10.04 -17.80
N ALA A 12 -0.29 -11.25 -18.29
CA ALA A 12 -1.37 -12.06 -18.83
C ALA A 12 -2.33 -12.45 -17.69
N GLY A 13 -3.63 -12.15 -17.85
CA GLY A 13 -4.64 -12.42 -16.82
C GLY A 13 -4.56 -11.51 -15.60
N TRP A 14 -3.87 -10.36 -15.68
CA TRP A 14 -3.81 -9.39 -14.58
C TRP A 14 -5.20 -8.80 -14.28
N ARG A 15 -5.74 -9.12 -13.09
CA ARG A 15 -7.13 -8.81 -12.70
C ARG A 15 -7.37 -7.38 -12.20
N TRP A 16 -6.32 -6.61 -11.93
CA TRP A 16 -6.39 -5.30 -11.28
C TRP A 16 -5.98 -4.17 -12.23
N PRO A 17 -6.84 -3.80 -13.19
CA PRO A 17 -6.47 -2.94 -14.32
C PRO A 17 -5.96 -1.55 -13.90
N HIS A 18 -6.34 -1.06 -12.72
CA HIS A 18 -5.91 0.25 -12.23
C HIS A 18 -4.56 0.23 -11.52
N PHE A 19 -3.97 -0.95 -11.30
CA PHE A 19 -2.69 -1.09 -10.62
C PHE A 19 -1.67 -1.85 -11.47
N ARG A 20 -0.42 -1.46 -11.33
CA ARG A 20 0.73 -2.08 -11.98
C ARG A 20 1.72 -2.60 -10.94
N PRO A 21 2.35 -3.77 -11.15
CA PRO A 21 3.34 -4.30 -10.24
C PRO A 21 4.47 -3.31 -9.90
N ASP A 22 4.88 -2.44 -10.83
CA ASP A 22 5.95 -1.45 -10.62
C ASP A 22 5.56 -0.36 -9.62
N GLU A 23 4.30 0.06 -9.56
CA GLU A 23 3.90 1.11 -8.60
C GLU A 23 3.82 0.59 -7.16
N LEU A 24 3.59 -0.72 -7.01
CA LEU A 24 3.53 -1.47 -5.75
C LEU A 24 4.89 -2.06 -5.35
N ALA A 25 5.90 -1.98 -6.22
CA ALA A 25 7.23 -2.52 -5.98
C ALA A 25 8.11 -1.60 -5.13
N CYS A 26 9.21 -2.17 -4.66
CA CYS A 26 10.23 -1.44 -3.93
C CYS A 26 10.91 -0.36 -4.79
N ARG A 27 10.86 0.88 -4.30
CA ARG A 27 11.44 2.07 -4.94
C ARG A 27 12.87 2.38 -4.49
N CYS A 28 13.63 1.34 -4.11
CA CYS A 28 15.03 1.50 -3.68
C CYS A 28 16.00 1.95 -4.79
N GLY A 29 15.52 2.09 -6.04
CA GLY A 29 16.36 2.50 -7.17
C GLY A 29 17.52 1.54 -7.46
N GLY A 30 17.37 0.25 -7.17
CA GLY A 30 18.43 -0.75 -7.35
C GLY A 30 19.41 -0.88 -6.18
N ARG A 31 19.39 0.02 -5.18
CA ARG A 31 20.36 0.03 -4.07
C ARG A 31 20.29 -1.19 -3.16
N GLY A 32 19.16 -1.90 -3.12
CA GLY A 32 19.01 -3.08 -2.27
C GLY A 32 18.21 -4.24 -2.88
N CYS A 33 17.52 -4.02 -3.99
CA CYS A 33 16.84 -5.08 -4.74
C CYS A 33 16.58 -4.60 -6.18
N ARG A 34 16.18 -5.51 -7.06
CA ARG A 34 15.88 -5.21 -8.48
C ARG A 34 14.42 -4.80 -8.70
N GLY A 35 13.86 -4.02 -7.76
CA GLY A 35 12.44 -3.67 -7.75
C GLY A 35 11.57 -4.82 -7.26
N ALA A 36 11.92 -5.40 -6.12
CA ALA A 36 11.18 -6.49 -5.49
C ALA A 36 9.70 -6.13 -5.29
N TYR A 37 8.82 -7.09 -5.48
CA TYR A 37 7.37 -6.90 -5.47
C TYR A 37 6.70 -8.03 -4.70
N TRP A 38 5.80 -7.68 -3.77
CA TRP A 38 5.01 -8.67 -3.05
C TRP A 38 3.63 -8.78 -3.70
N HIS A 39 3.30 -9.98 -4.15
CA HIS A 39 2.01 -10.31 -4.73
C HIS A 39 1.10 -10.96 -3.69
N ASP A 40 -0.11 -10.44 -3.56
CA ASP A 40 -1.16 -11.00 -2.72
C ASP A 40 -2.49 -10.68 -3.38
N ALA A 41 -3.21 -11.71 -3.80
CA ALA A 41 -4.40 -11.55 -4.62
C ALA A 41 -5.54 -10.88 -3.83
N ASP A 42 -5.76 -11.29 -2.59
CA ASP A 42 -6.86 -10.79 -1.77
C ASP A 42 -6.61 -9.32 -1.37
N PHE A 43 -5.36 -8.94 -1.11
CA PHE A 43 -5.01 -7.54 -0.90
C PHE A 43 -5.28 -6.68 -2.14
N LEU A 44 -4.90 -7.17 -3.32
CA LEU A 44 -5.10 -6.44 -4.57
C LEU A 44 -6.59 -6.35 -4.94
N ASP A 45 -7.38 -7.40 -4.65
CA ASP A 45 -8.84 -7.38 -4.82
C ASP A 45 -9.47 -6.27 -3.97
N ALA A 46 -9.06 -6.14 -2.70
CA ALA A 46 -9.50 -5.06 -1.83
C ALA A 46 -9.03 -3.67 -2.30
N LEU A 47 -7.79 -3.56 -2.82
CA LEU A 47 -7.25 -2.30 -3.32
C LEU A 47 -7.96 -1.82 -4.60
N GLU A 48 -8.31 -2.75 -5.49
CA GLU A 48 -9.11 -2.49 -6.69
C GLU A 48 -10.56 -2.10 -6.35
N ALA A 49 -11.17 -2.78 -5.38
CA ALA A 49 -12.48 -2.39 -4.85
C ALA A 49 -12.44 -0.97 -4.25
N LEU A 50 -11.40 -0.64 -3.48
CA LEU A 50 -11.22 0.71 -2.92
C LEU A 50 -11.09 1.74 -4.03
N ARG A 51 -10.32 1.45 -5.08
CA ARG A 51 -10.24 2.34 -6.25
C ARG A 51 -11.60 2.54 -6.90
N ALA A 52 -12.39 1.48 -7.06
CA ALA A 52 -13.73 1.57 -7.64
C ALA A 52 -14.65 2.45 -6.78
N GLU A 53 -14.68 2.22 -5.47
CA GLU A 53 -15.52 2.95 -4.52
C GLU A 53 -15.15 4.44 -4.44
N MET A 54 -13.85 4.76 -4.45
CA MET A 54 -13.39 6.15 -4.45
C MET A 54 -13.64 6.88 -5.78
N GLY A 55 -13.99 6.16 -6.85
CA GLY A 55 -14.33 6.74 -8.16
C GLY A 55 -13.20 7.48 -8.88
N ARG A 56 -12.01 7.63 -8.25
CA ARG A 56 -10.86 8.38 -8.75
C ARG A 56 -9.54 7.62 -8.53
N PRO A 57 -8.49 7.86 -9.35
CA PRO A 57 -7.20 7.20 -9.21
C PRO A 57 -6.63 7.25 -7.78
N LEU A 58 -6.09 6.13 -7.32
CA LEU A 58 -5.38 6.02 -6.05
C LEU A 58 -3.87 6.15 -6.32
N ARG A 59 -3.26 7.26 -5.90
CA ARG A 59 -1.83 7.48 -6.12
C ARG A 59 -1.01 6.76 -5.05
N ILE A 60 -0.35 5.68 -5.43
CA ILE A 60 0.54 4.92 -4.54
C ILE A 60 1.87 5.68 -4.35
N ASN A 61 2.10 6.19 -3.14
CA ASN A 61 3.37 6.81 -2.75
C ASN A 61 4.43 5.75 -2.44
N SER A 62 4.04 4.68 -1.77
CA SER A 62 4.91 3.56 -1.39
C SER A 62 4.14 2.25 -1.43
N GLY A 63 4.75 1.20 -2.00
CA GLY A 63 4.29 -0.18 -1.90
C GLY A 63 5.24 -1.02 -1.05
N HIS A 64 5.61 -2.21 -1.53
CA HIS A 64 6.62 -3.08 -0.91
C HIS A 64 7.97 -2.35 -0.69
N ARG A 65 8.70 -2.72 0.35
CA ARG A 65 10.04 -2.21 0.68
C ARG A 65 10.98 -3.37 1.00
N CYS A 66 12.12 -3.43 0.32
CA CYS A 66 13.21 -4.30 0.76
C CYS A 66 13.81 -3.78 2.08
N ALA A 67 14.57 -4.62 2.79
CA ALA A 67 15.12 -4.26 4.10
C ALA A 67 15.93 -2.96 4.08
N ILE A 68 16.79 -2.77 3.06
CA ILE A 68 17.61 -1.56 2.88
C ILE A 68 16.71 -0.33 2.71
N TRP A 69 15.73 -0.39 1.81
CA TRP A 69 14.87 0.77 1.57
C TRP A 69 13.95 1.07 2.75
N ASN A 70 13.47 0.04 3.44
CA ASN A 70 12.71 0.21 4.67
C ASN A 70 13.53 0.99 5.71
N ALA A 71 14.79 0.64 5.92
CA ALA A 71 15.67 1.37 6.83
C ALA A 71 15.93 2.82 6.38
N VAL A 72 16.19 3.04 5.08
CA VAL A 72 16.45 4.37 4.52
C VAL A 72 15.28 5.33 4.73
N VAL A 73 14.04 4.85 4.65
CA VAL A 73 12.84 5.68 4.89
C VAL A 73 12.40 5.70 6.36
N GLY A 74 13.23 5.22 7.29
CA GLY A 74 12.93 5.20 8.72
C GLY A 74 11.86 4.19 9.14
N GLY A 75 11.62 3.16 8.33
CA GLY A 75 10.65 2.10 8.62
C GLY A 75 11.14 1.15 9.72
N VAL A 76 10.21 0.67 10.53
CA VAL A 76 10.50 -0.31 11.59
C VAL A 76 10.78 -1.71 11.02
N PRO A 77 11.55 -2.57 11.71
CA PRO A 77 11.90 -3.91 11.22
C PRO A 77 10.69 -4.79 10.89
N ASN A 78 9.59 -4.67 11.64
CA ASN A 78 8.37 -5.46 11.45
C ASN A 78 7.31 -4.73 10.61
N SER A 79 7.73 -3.75 9.78
CA SER A 79 6.81 -3.01 8.92
C SER A 79 6.12 -3.93 7.91
N GLN A 80 4.82 -3.74 7.73
CA GLN A 80 4.02 -4.48 6.76
C GLN A 80 4.42 -4.15 5.30
N HIS A 81 5.09 -3.02 5.06
CA HIS A 81 5.72 -2.75 3.77
C HIS A 81 6.80 -3.77 3.40
N ARG A 82 7.40 -4.49 4.35
CA ARG A 82 8.31 -5.61 4.03
C ARG A 82 7.58 -6.85 3.50
N ARG A 83 6.25 -6.84 3.57
CA ARG A 83 5.34 -7.79 2.92
C ARG A 83 4.49 -7.02 1.90
N ILE A 84 3.18 -6.95 2.09
CA ILE A 84 2.27 -6.12 1.30
C ILE A 84 1.63 -5.04 2.17
N ALA A 85 1.82 -3.79 1.75
CA ALA A 85 1.18 -2.60 2.29
C ALA A 85 1.30 -1.48 1.25
N VAL A 86 0.40 -0.51 1.31
CA VAL A 86 0.44 0.69 0.47
C VAL A 86 0.29 1.95 1.31
N ASP A 87 1.05 2.98 0.95
CA ASP A 87 0.78 4.35 1.38
C ASP A 87 0.14 5.08 0.19
N ILE A 88 -1.13 5.47 0.31
CA ILE A 88 -1.91 6.09 -0.76
C ILE A 88 -2.08 7.57 -0.46
N ALA A 89 -1.70 8.46 -1.39
CA ALA A 89 -1.94 9.89 -1.21
C ALA A 89 -3.44 10.19 -1.16
N PHE A 90 -3.87 11.03 -0.21
CA PHE A 90 -5.25 11.51 -0.20
C PHE A 90 -5.55 12.35 -1.45
N GLY A 91 -4.62 13.23 -1.85
CA GLY A 91 -4.82 14.07 -3.03
C GLY A 91 -6.12 14.89 -2.95
N LYS A 92 -7.08 14.57 -3.84
CA LYS A 92 -8.41 15.21 -3.88
C LYS A 92 -9.52 14.32 -3.28
N HIS A 93 -9.17 13.20 -2.67
CA HIS A 93 -10.13 12.31 -2.01
C HIS A 93 -10.54 12.90 -0.67
N ASP A 94 -11.80 12.68 -0.31
CA ASP A 94 -12.25 12.91 1.06
C ASP A 94 -11.56 11.90 1.98
N ARG A 95 -10.91 12.41 3.03
CA ARG A 95 -10.06 11.59 3.93
C ARG A 95 -10.89 10.60 4.72
N ARG A 96 -12.08 11.02 5.19
CA ARG A 96 -12.96 10.19 6.02
C ARG A 96 -13.56 9.07 5.19
N ALA A 97 -14.17 9.41 4.05
CA ALA A 97 -14.78 8.45 3.16
C ALA A 97 -13.78 7.37 2.70
N MET A 98 -12.53 7.75 2.44
CA MET A 98 -11.48 6.80 2.05
C MET A 98 -11.08 5.84 3.18
N VAL A 99 -11.02 6.34 4.42
CA VAL A 99 -10.76 5.51 5.60
C VAL A 99 -11.92 4.53 5.84
N ASP A 100 -13.15 5.03 5.83
CA ASP A 100 -14.33 4.20 6.09
C ASP A 100 -14.51 3.14 4.99
N ALA A 101 -14.22 3.47 3.73
CA ALA A 101 -14.21 2.51 2.63
C ALA A 101 -13.14 1.43 2.84
N ALA A 102 -11.93 1.81 3.24
CA ALA A 102 -10.89 0.84 3.53
C ALA A 102 -11.27 -0.13 4.66
N GLU A 103 -11.91 0.35 5.72
CA GLU A 103 -12.42 -0.51 6.80
C GLU A 103 -13.46 -1.51 6.29
N ARG A 104 -14.48 -1.02 5.56
CA ARG A 104 -15.52 -1.88 4.97
C ARG A 104 -14.97 -2.95 4.03
N LEU A 105 -13.90 -2.62 3.31
CA LEU A 105 -13.24 -3.50 2.34
C LEU A 105 -12.23 -4.47 3.00
N GLY A 106 -12.16 -4.51 4.33
CA GLY A 106 -11.41 -5.52 5.07
C GLY A 106 -9.90 -5.25 5.18
N PHE A 107 -9.49 -3.99 5.06
CA PHE A 107 -8.15 -3.57 5.49
C PHE A 107 -8.10 -3.56 7.03
N THR A 108 -7.06 -4.18 7.59
CA THR A 108 -6.93 -4.38 9.05
C THR A 108 -5.78 -3.57 9.64
N GLY A 109 -4.83 -3.14 8.83
CA GLY A 109 -3.79 -2.18 9.22
C GLY A 109 -4.08 -0.83 8.60
N ILE A 110 -4.50 0.14 9.41
CA ILE A 110 -4.94 1.46 8.95
C ILE A 110 -4.15 2.55 9.68
N GLY A 111 -3.24 3.18 8.96
CA GLY A 111 -2.44 4.29 9.46
C GLY A 111 -2.83 5.60 8.79
N ILE A 112 -3.33 6.57 9.54
CA ILE A 112 -3.80 7.84 8.99
C ILE A 112 -2.71 8.88 9.17
N ALA A 113 -2.13 9.36 8.06
CA ALA A 113 -1.19 10.47 8.07
C ALA A 113 -1.86 11.77 7.62
N ARG A 114 -1.13 12.88 7.67
CA ARG A 114 -1.62 14.17 7.17
C ARG A 114 -1.91 14.14 5.66
N SER A 115 -1.08 13.44 4.87
CA SER A 115 -1.13 13.50 3.40
C SER A 115 -1.40 12.15 2.72
N PHE A 116 -1.40 11.05 3.47
CA PHE A 116 -1.61 9.71 2.93
C PHE A 116 -2.34 8.80 3.93
N LEU A 117 -2.90 7.72 3.39
CA LEU A 117 -3.48 6.61 4.12
C LEU A 117 -2.58 5.38 3.93
N HIS A 118 -2.08 4.83 5.03
CA HIS A 118 -1.39 3.54 5.07
C HIS A 118 -2.42 2.43 5.18
N LEU A 119 -2.34 1.43 4.30
CA LEU A 119 -3.19 0.25 4.28
C LEU A 119 -2.38 -1.04 4.17
N ASP A 120 -2.66 -1.98 5.07
CA ASP A 120 -2.21 -3.37 4.99
C ASP A 120 -3.31 -4.34 5.48
N ARG A 121 -3.09 -5.65 5.29
CA ARG A 121 -3.99 -6.72 5.76
C ARG A 121 -3.27 -7.65 6.74
N ARG A 122 -2.81 -7.09 7.86
CA ARG A 122 -2.23 -7.82 9.00
C ARG A 122 -3.26 -8.70 9.71
N GLU A 123 -2.77 -9.78 10.29
CA GLU A 123 -3.59 -10.72 11.07
C GLU A 123 -4.21 -10.06 12.31
N THR A 124 -3.41 -9.31 13.09
CA THR A 124 -3.90 -8.55 14.24
C THR A 124 -4.25 -7.12 13.80
N PRO A 125 -5.54 -6.72 13.80
CA PRO A 125 -5.92 -5.38 13.37
C PRO A 125 -5.24 -4.29 14.18
N ALA A 126 -4.87 -3.20 13.51
CA ALA A 126 -4.26 -2.04 14.14
C ALA A 126 -4.70 -0.77 13.41
N ARG A 127 -5.12 0.23 14.19
CA ARG A 127 -5.42 1.58 13.71
C ARG A 127 -4.54 2.58 14.45
N TRP A 128 -3.92 3.52 13.73
CA TRP A 128 -3.07 4.55 14.31
C TRP A 128 -3.07 5.84 13.49
N THR A 129 -2.61 6.93 14.11
CA THR A 129 -2.39 8.22 13.46
C THR A 129 -0.91 8.58 13.48
N TYR A 130 -0.38 9.12 12.39
CA TYR A 130 0.99 9.64 12.36
C TYR A 130 1.07 11.00 13.05
N PRO A 131 2.22 11.37 13.63
CA PRO A 131 2.40 12.69 14.26
C PRO A 131 1.98 13.85 13.35
N GLY A 132 1.29 14.84 13.92
CA GLY A 132 0.80 16.01 13.18
C GLY A 132 -0.42 15.75 12.28
N THR A 133 -1.13 14.64 12.51
CA THR A 133 -2.40 14.34 11.85
C THR A 133 -3.55 14.73 12.77
N GLU A 134 -4.46 15.56 12.29
CA GLU A 134 -5.72 15.86 12.99
C GLU A 134 -6.54 14.58 13.11
N ASP A 135 -7.18 14.40 14.26
CA ASP A 135 -8.03 13.25 14.50
C ASP A 135 -9.18 13.27 13.49
N LEU A 136 -9.29 12.17 12.75
CA LEU A 136 -10.45 11.90 11.93
C LEU A 136 -11.39 11.02 12.78
N SER A 137 -11.78 11.50 13.96
CA SER A 137 -12.86 10.93 14.79
C SER A 137 -14.21 11.50 14.42
#